data_AF-A0A935K746-F1
#
_entry.id   AF-A0A935K746-F1
#
_cell.length_a   1.000
_cell.length_b   1.000
_cell.length_c   1.000
_cell.angle_alpha   90.00
_cell.angle_beta   90.00
_cell.angle_gamma   90.00
#
_symmetry.space_group_name_H-M   'P 1'
#
loop_
_entity.id
_entity.type
_entity.pdbx_description
1 polymer ?
#
loop_
_entity_poly.entity_id
_entity_poly.type
_entity_poly.pdbx_seq_one_letter_code
_entity_poly.pdbx_strand_id
1 'polypeptide(L)'
;MQELSNSNIAVADFGVGGGVRIYSSTGTLLTTLGVVTANRGVHSLPNGNFLTTNAAGLFEINGTTGDTIRQIIAGVSGRFISPYDLSIIPVELISFIGSSSKGNVELNWTTATELNNSGFEVQRSSDRINFSNIAFVPGFGTTTEPRNYSYTDNSVSNGTYYYRLKQVDFNGAFAYSDIIQVDVAAPTVFVLAQNYPNPFNPSTIINFSIPQNSFVTLKVYDVLGNEVTTLVNETKSAGKYDVRFDASGLSNGVYFYTIKADNFTSTKKMILMK
;
A
#
# COMPACT_ATOMS: atom_id res chain seq x y z
N MET A 1 4.65 27.37 -25.28
CA MET A 1 6.05 27.36 -25.74
C MET A 1 6.69 26.09 -25.22
N GLN A 2 7.72 25.59 -25.90
CA GLN A 2 8.41 24.37 -25.52
C GLN A 2 9.87 24.43 -25.96
N GLU A 3 10.77 23.97 -25.13
CA GLU A 3 12.18 23.74 -25.51
C GLU A 3 12.32 22.41 -26.27
N LEU A 4 13.12 22.43 -27.33
CA LEU A 4 13.44 21.28 -28.17
C LEU A 4 14.76 20.63 -27.74
N SER A 5 15.00 19.39 -28.17
CA SER A 5 16.22 18.64 -27.83
C SER A 5 17.53 19.30 -28.27
N ASN A 6 17.47 20.24 -29.22
CA ASN A 6 18.61 21.05 -29.69
C ASN A 6 18.64 22.46 -29.07
N SER A 7 17.94 22.68 -27.95
CA SER A 7 17.83 23.97 -27.24
C SER A 7 17.13 25.09 -28.01
N ASN A 8 16.57 24.81 -29.19
CA ASN A 8 15.67 25.73 -29.87
C ASN A 8 14.32 25.79 -29.15
N ILE A 9 13.55 26.84 -29.38
CA ILE A 9 12.27 27.08 -28.72
C ILE A 9 11.14 27.05 -29.74
N ALA A 10 10.19 26.15 -29.58
CA ALA A 10 8.95 26.13 -30.34
C ALA A 10 7.87 26.96 -29.65
N VAL A 11 7.22 27.84 -30.41
CA VAL A 11 6.16 28.73 -29.94
C VAL A 11 4.94 28.58 -30.84
N ALA A 12 3.81 28.24 -30.25
CA ALA A 12 2.51 28.32 -30.91
C ALA A 12 2.14 29.80 -31.10
N ASP A 13 1.95 30.22 -32.35
CA ASP A 13 1.57 31.58 -32.70
C ASP A 13 0.07 31.67 -33.03
N PHE A 14 -0.60 32.58 -32.33
CA PHE A 14 -2.04 32.85 -32.44
C PHE A 14 -2.37 33.88 -33.55
N GLY A 15 -1.38 34.56 -34.14
CA GLY A 15 -1.57 35.63 -35.12
C GLY A 15 -1.97 35.20 -36.54
N VAL A 16 -2.23 36.18 -37.41
CA VAL A 16 -2.54 35.99 -38.84
C VAL A 16 -1.27 35.54 -39.58
N GLY A 17 -1.34 34.41 -40.30
CA GLY A 17 -0.17 33.67 -40.81
C GLY A 17 0.43 32.69 -39.79
N GLY A 18 -0.25 32.51 -38.65
CA GLY A 18 0.18 31.73 -37.49
C GLY A 18 0.48 30.26 -37.76
N GLY A 19 1.20 29.67 -36.82
CA GLY A 19 1.85 28.38 -36.98
C GLY A 19 2.65 27.99 -35.74
N VAL A 20 3.52 26.99 -35.87
CA VAL A 20 4.57 26.74 -34.89
C VAL A 20 5.83 27.49 -35.34
N ARG A 21 6.26 28.49 -34.58
CA ARG A 21 7.49 29.24 -34.82
C ARG A 21 8.63 28.61 -34.04
N ILE A 22 9.77 28.40 -34.70
CA ILE A 22 10.97 27.86 -34.07
C ILE A 22 11.99 28.99 -33.95
N TYR A 23 12.42 29.28 -32.74
CA TYR A 23 13.46 30.24 -32.43
C TYR A 23 14.74 29.52 -32.00
N SER A 24 15.90 30.10 -32.25
CA SER A 24 17.15 29.67 -31.61
C SER A 24 17.07 29.88 -30.09
N SER A 25 17.98 29.25 -29.35
CA SER A 25 18.18 29.52 -27.93
C SER A 25 18.46 30.99 -27.60
N THR A 26 18.92 31.78 -28.58
CA THR A 26 19.18 33.22 -28.48
C THR A 26 17.99 34.09 -28.93
N GLY A 27 16.84 33.49 -29.26
CA GLY A 27 15.62 34.20 -29.65
C GLY A 27 15.53 34.62 -31.11
N THR A 28 16.43 34.13 -31.99
CA THR A 28 16.36 34.40 -33.43
C THR A 28 15.36 33.46 -34.10
N LEU A 29 14.39 34.00 -34.86
CA LEU A 29 13.44 33.17 -35.61
C LEU A 29 14.18 32.36 -36.68
N LEU A 30 14.07 31.03 -36.64
CA LEU A 30 14.69 30.10 -37.58
C LEU A 30 13.71 29.67 -38.68
N THR A 31 12.48 29.33 -38.31
CA THR A 31 11.45 28.89 -39.25
C THR A 31 10.03 29.03 -38.69
N THR A 32 9.04 29.02 -39.57
CA THR A 32 7.61 29.04 -39.25
C THR A 32 6.90 27.90 -39.97
N LEU A 33 6.24 27.03 -39.20
CA LEU A 33 5.44 25.91 -39.68
C LEU A 33 3.95 26.34 -39.73
N GLY A 34 3.49 26.80 -40.90
CA GLY A 34 2.30 27.66 -41.02
C GLY A 34 0.98 27.03 -41.53
N VAL A 35 0.87 25.70 -41.64
CA VAL A 35 -0.34 25.08 -42.22
C VAL A 35 -1.52 25.07 -41.24
N VAL A 36 -1.26 24.91 -39.94
CA VAL A 36 -2.28 25.04 -38.89
C VAL A 36 -2.16 26.42 -38.26
N THR A 37 -3.20 27.23 -38.42
CA THR A 37 -3.25 28.62 -37.94
C THR A 37 -3.96 28.75 -36.59
N ALA A 38 -3.79 29.92 -35.95
CA ALA A 38 -4.37 30.25 -34.65
C ALA A 38 -4.00 29.25 -33.54
N ASN A 39 -2.76 28.76 -33.56
CA ASN A 39 -2.27 27.79 -32.58
C ASN A 39 -2.19 28.43 -31.18
N ARG A 40 -2.47 27.62 -30.17
CA ARG A 40 -2.51 28.01 -28.75
C ARG A 40 -1.52 27.20 -27.92
N GLY A 41 -1.37 25.91 -28.22
CA GLY A 41 -0.41 25.01 -27.59
C GLY A 41 0.49 24.33 -28.62
N VAL A 42 1.71 23.97 -28.22
CA VAL A 42 2.66 23.21 -29.03
C VAL A 42 3.42 22.21 -28.15
N HIS A 43 3.62 20.99 -28.64
CA HIS A 43 4.46 19.96 -28.03
C HIS A 43 5.16 19.10 -29.09
N SER A 44 6.46 18.89 -28.97
CA SER A 44 7.30 18.13 -29.89
C SER A 44 7.20 16.65 -29.57
N LEU A 45 7.06 15.84 -30.61
CA LEU A 45 7.05 14.39 -30.51
C LEU A 45 8.46 13.81 -30.76
N PRO A 46 8.78 12.62 -30.23
CA PRO A 46 10.09 11.99 -30.42
C PRO A 46 10.44 11.71 -31.89
N ASN A 47 9.43 11.60 -32.76
CA ASN A 47 9.59 11.42 -34.21
C ASN A 47 9.91 12.72 -34.95
N GLY A 48 10.07 13.85 -34.24
CA GLY A 48 10.34 15.16 -34.81
C GLY A 48 9.11 15.97 -35.23
N ASN A 49 7.90 15.42 -35.12
CA ASN A 49 6.65 16.14 -35.40
C ASN A 49 6.23 17.03 -34.23
N PHE A 50 5.18 17.83 -34.43
CA PHE A 50 4.56 18.61 -33.36
C PHE A 50 3.09 18.25 -33.19
N LEU A 51 2.65 18.16 -31.94
CA LEU A 51 1.27 18.38 -31.56
C LEU A 51 1.01 19.87 -31.46
N THR A 52 -0.12 20.32 -32.00
CA THR A 52 -0.59 21.70 -31.87
C THR A 52 -2.10 21.73 -31.58
N THR A 53 -2.55 22.72 -30.81
CA THR A 53 -3.98 22.93 -30.53
C THR A 53 -4.44 24.28 -31.03
N ASN A 54 -5.67 24.35 -31.52
CA ASN A 54 -6.38 25.61 -31.77
C ASN A 54 -7.85 25.50 -31.31
N ALA A 55 -8.73 26.39 -31.81
CA ALA A 55 -10.14 26.37 -31.47
C ALA A 55 -10.91 25.14 -32.03
N ALA A 56 -10.38 24.48 -33.06
CA ALA A 56 -11.02 23.38 -33.77
C ALA A 56 -10.61 21.99 -33.23
N GLY A 57 -9.47 21.88 -32.56
CA GLY A 57 -9.01 20.60 -32.04
C GLY A 57 -7.52 20.49 -31.71
N LEU A 58 -7.08 19.24 -31.60
CA LEU A 58 -5.68 18.81 -31.47
C LEU A 58 -5.22 18.19 -32.79
N PHE A 59 -4.08 18.64 -33.29
CA PHE A 59 -3.50 18.23 -34.56
C PHE A 59 -2.09 17.73 -34.35
N GLU A 60 -1.67 16.78 -35.18
CA GLU A 60 -0.26 16.49 -35.41
C GLU A 60 0.16 17.12 -36.74
N ILE A 61 1.26 17.87 -36.71
CA ILE A 61 1.87 18.50 -37.88
C ILE A 61 3.28 17.95 -38.11
N ASN A 62 3.68 17.87 -39.37
CA ASN A 62 5.03 17.51 -39.77
C ASN A 62 6.02 18.57 -39.27
N GLY A 63 7.06 18.15 -38.56
CA GLY A 63 8.03 19.10 -37.98
C GLY A 63 8.99 19.76 -38.96
N THR A 64 9.01 19.30 -40.22
CA THR A 64 9.83 19.87 -41.29
C THR A 64 9.01 20.74 -42.24
N THR A 65 7.87 20.23 -42.72
CA THR A 65 7.03 20.94 -43.70
C THR A 65 5.94 21.79 -43.07
N GLY A 66 5.55 21.47 -41.83
CA GLY A 66 4.41 22.08 -41.14
C GLY A 66 3.05 21.52 -41.57
N ASP A 67 3.00 20.60 -42.53
CA ASP A 67 1.75 20.00 -43.03
C ASP A 67 1.00 19.26 -41.94
N THR A 68 -0.33 19.37 -41.94
CA THR A 68 -1.18 18.57 -41.06
C THR A 68 -1.09 17.09 -41.45
N ILE A 69 -0.62 16.27 -40.52
CA ILE A 69 -0.58 14.82 -40.68
C ILE A 69 -1.95 14.23 -40.34
N ARG A 70 -2.53 14.66 -39.21
CA ARG A 70 -3.85 14.22 -38.76
C ARG A 70 -4.45 15.18 -37.74
N GLN A 71 -5.78 15.20 -37.68
CA GLN A 71 -6.51 15.73 -36.54
C GLN A 71 -6.77 14.59 -35.55
N ILE A 72 -6.23 14.70 -34.34
CA ILE A 72 -6.34 13.66 -33.30
C ILE A 72 -7.67 13.79 -32.56
N ILE A 73 -8.06 15.03 -32.23
CA ILE A 73 -9.31 15.34 -31.53
C ILE A 73 -9.98 16.50 -32.23
N ALA A 74 -11.27 16.37 -32.54
CA ALA A 74 -12.09 17.43 -33.14
C ALA A 74 -13.06 18.04 -32.11
N GLY A 75 -13.45 19.30 -32.31
CA GLY A 75 -14.50 19.95 -31.52
C GLY A 75 -14.08 20.38 -30.10
N VAL A 76 -12.78 20.38 -29.81
CA VAL A 76 -12.22 20.82 -28.52
C VAL A 76 -11.43 22.11 -28.69
N SER A 77 -11.63 23.07 -27.77
CA SER A 77 -10.93 24.36 -27.78
C SER A 77 -9.68 24.30 -26.90
N GLY A 78 -8.66 23.57 -27.34
CA GLY A 78 -7.43 23.37 -26.57
C GLY A 78 -6.60 24.66 -26.43
N ARG A 79 -6.25 25.03 -25.20
CA ARG A 79 -5.44 26.24 -24.92
C ARG A 79 -3.95 25.95 -24.74
N PHE A 80 -3.60 24.82 -24.15
CA PHE A 80 -2.21 24.44 -23.88
C PHE A 80 -2.03 22.94 -24.12
N ILE A 81 -0.81 22.53 -24.46
CA ILE A 81 -0.39 21.13 -24.45
C ILE A 81 0.69 21.04 -23.38
N SER A 82 0.44 20.25 -22.35
CA SER A 82 1.45 19.92 -21.33
C SER A 82 1.71 18.43 -21.42
N PRO A 83 2.96 17.98 -21.61
CA PRO A 83 3.28 16.59 -21.34
C PRO A 83 2.94 16.32 -19.87
N TYR A 84 2.29 15.18 -19.64
CA TYR A 84 2.11 14.69 -18.29
C TYR A 84 3.36 13.90 -17.93
N ASP A 85 4.19 14.46 -17.05
CA ASP A 85 5.38 13.77 -16.56
C ASP A 85 4.97 12.80 -15.45
N LEU A 86 4.93 11.50 -15.78
CA LEU A 86 4.70 10.42 -14.82
C LEU A 86 5.92 10.18 -13.90
N SER A 87 7.03 10.89 -14.08
CA SER A 87 8.29 10.65 -13.37
C SER A 87 8.52 11.52 -12.13
N ILE A 88 7.64 12.46 -11.81
CA ILE A 88 7.62 13.13 -10.51
C ILE A 88 6.78 12.31 -9.54
N ILE A 89 7.42 11.38 -8.82
CA ILE A 89 6.85 10.71 -7.65
C ILE A 89 7.68 11.10 -6.42
N PRO A 90 7.39 12.24 -5.76
CA PRO A 90 8.28 12.83 -4.77
C PRO A 90 7.88 12.42 -3.35
N VAL A 91 7.41 11.18 -3.17
CA VAL A 91 7.44 10.60 -1.84
C VAL A 91 8.87 10.18 -1.59
N GLU A 92 9.61 11.04 -0.90
CA GLU A 92 10.95 10.72 -0.43
C GLU A 92 10.82 9.96 0.90
N LEU A 93 11.02 8.64 0.86
CA LEU A 93 10.97 7.79 2.03
C LEU A 93 12.26 7.95 2.85
N ILE A 94 12.14 8.40 4.10
CA ILE A 94 13.28 8.49 5.02
C ILE A 94 13.61 7.11 5.58
N SER A 95 12.58 6.34 5.95
CA SER A 95 12.77 5.02 6.54
C SER A 95 11.58 4.12 6.25
N PHE A 96 11.85 2.82 6.17
CA PHE A 96 10.85 1.76 6.29
C PHE A 96 11.49 0.61 7.06
N ILE A 97 10.95 0.34 8.24
CA ILE A 97 11.48 -0.65 9.17
C ILE A 97 10.37 -1.57 9.65
N GLY A 98 10.74 -2.80 9.97
CA GLY A 98 9.84 -3.82 10.44
C GLY A 98 10.45 -4.55 11.62
N SER A 99 9.64 -4.86 12.62
CA SER A 99 10.07 -5.64 13.78
C SER A 99 8.98 -6.64 14.14
N SER A 100 9.38 -7.83 14.58
CA SER A 100 8.43 -8.82 15.09
C SER A 100 8.32 -8.69 16.61
N SER A 101 7.09 -8.65 17.10
CA SER A 101 6.81 -8.61 18.53
C SER A 101 5.58 -9.43 18.85
N LYS A 102 5.71 -10.32 19.84
CA LYS A 102 4.64 -11.18 20.36
C LYS A 102 3.91 -12.02 19.29
N GLY A 103 4.51 -12.31 18.14
CA GLY A 103 3.87 -13.07 17.06
C GLY A 103 3.15 -12.21 16.02
N ASN A 104 3.31 -10.88 16.09
CA ASN A 104 2.88 -9.92 15.09
C ASN A 104 4.10 -9.26 14.45
N VAL A 105 3.92 -8.64 13.28
CA VAL A 105 4.92 -7.74 12.68
C VAL A 105 4.43 -6.32 12.75
N GLU A 106 5.23 -5.45 13.35
CA GLU A 106 5.01 -4.00 13.38
C GLU A 106 5.90 -3.33 12.33
N LEU A 107 5.27 -2.60 11.42
CA LEU A 107 5.89 -1.84 10.35
C LEU A 107 5.78 -0.36 10.67
N ASN A 108 6.89 0.36 10.56
CA ASN A 108 6.96 1.80 10.75
C ASN A 108 7.70 2.45 9.59
N TRP A 109 7.19 3.57 9.08
CA TRP A 109 7.87 4.33 8.04
C TRP A 109 7.68 5.83 8.21
N THR A 110 8.62 6.56 7.63
CA THR A 110 8.63 8.02 7.64
C THR A 110 8.87 8.54 6.23
N THR A 111 8.08 9.52 5.80
CA THR A 111 8.30 10.30 4.57
C THR A 111 8.94 11.64 4.93
N ALA A 112 9.82 12.19 4.08
CA ALA A 112 10.32 13.55 4.19
C ALA A 112 9.33 14.54 3.58
N THR A 113 8.86 14.21 2.37
CA THR A 113 7.86 14.97 1.61
C THR A 113 6.90 14.01 0.92
N GLU A 114 5.73 14.53 0.56
CA GLU A 114 4.71 13.87 -0.25
C GLU A 114 4.15 14.89 -1.23
N LEU A 115 3.87 14.48 -2.47
CA LEU A 115 3.04 15.25 -3.38
C LEU A 115 2.08 14.29 -4.06
N ASN A 116 0.80 14.68 -4.06
CA ASN A 116 -0.32 13.92 -4.59
C ASN A 116 -0.48 12.51 -4.01
N ASN A 117 0.09 12.23 -2.83
CA ASN A 117 0.08 10.92 -2.21
C ASN A 117 -1.31 10.56 -1.68
N SER A 118 -1.96 9.58 -2.32
CA SER A 118 -3.22 8.99 -1.84
C SER A 118 -2.98 8.10 -0.62
N GLY A 119 -1.84 7.38 -0.59
CA GLY A 119 -1.44 6.55 0.53
C GLY A 119 -0.55 5.38 0.13
N PHE A 120 -0.49 4.39 1.00
CA PHE A 120 0.41 3.25 0.89
C PHE A 120 -0.38 1.94 0.94
N GLU A 121 -0.28 1.14 -0.11
CA GLU A 121 -0.60 -0.28 0.00
C GLU A 121 0.57 -0.99 0.72
N VAL A 122 0.28 -1.59 1.87
CA VAL A 122 1.21 -2.43 2.60
C VAL A 122 1.16 -3.81 1.97
N GLN A 123 2.28 -4.26 1.42
CA GLN A 123 2.38 -5.55 0.74
C GLN A 123 3.29 -6.52 1.49
N ARG A 124 2.89 -7.78 1.54
CA ARG A 124 3.63 -8.87 2.20
C ARG A 124 3.86 -10.03 1.25
N SER A 125 5.01 -10.68 1.40
CA SER A 125 5.40 -11.91 0.73
C SER A 125 6.07 -12.89 1.70
N SER A 126 5.90 -14.20 1.47
CA SER A 126 6.64 -15.26 2.17
C SER A 126 7.83 -15.78 1.38
N ASP A 127 7.96 -15.42 0.10
CA ASP A 127 8.98 -15.93 -0.83
C ASP A 127 9.82 -14.81 -1.48
N ARG A 128 9.57 -13.55 -1.10
CA ARG A 128 10.19 -12.33 -1.64
C ARG A 128 9.82 -12.02 -3.10
N ILE A 129 8.96 -12.82 -3.72
CA ILE A 129 8.59 -12.72 -5.14
C ILE A 129 7.12 -12.34 -5.27
N ASN A 130 6.25 -13.13 -4.66
CA ASN A 130 4.79 -12.98 -4.74
C ASN A 130 4.31 -12.12 -3.57
N PHE A 131 3.98 -10.86 -3.86
CA PHE A 131 3.48 -9.91 -2.88
C PHE A 131 1.96 -9.78 -2.95
N SER A 132 1.31 -9.92 -1.79
CA SER A 132 -0.11 -9.69 -1.60
C SER A 132 -0.34 -8.39 -0.84
N ASN A 133 -1.35 -7.62 -1.24
CA ASN A 133 -1.80 -6.45 -0.48
C ASN A 133 -2.51 -6.90 0.81
N ILE A 134 -2.08 -6.38 1.95
CA ILE A 134 -2.64 -6.71 3.27
C ILE A 134 -3.32 -5.52 3.96
N ALA A 135 -3.03 -4.30 3.54
CA ALA A 135 -3.67 -3.09 4.06
C ALA A 135 -3.44 -1.88 3.16
N PHE A 136 -4.29 -0.86 3.32
CA PHE A 136 -4.05 0.47 2.76
C PHE A 136 -4.01 1.50 3.89
N VAL A 137 -2.95 2.30 3.94
CA VAL A 137 -2.79 3.39 4.91
C VAL A 137 -2.88 4.73 4.17
N PRO A 138 -3.92 5.54 4.41
CA PRO A 138 -4.10 6.82 3.71
C PRO A 138 -2.92 7.78 3.93
N GLY A 139 -2.53 8.47 2.84
CA GLY A 139 -1.51 9.51 2.84
C GLY A 139 -2.07 10.87 3.25
N PHE A 140 -1.21 11.89 3.31
CA PHE A 140 -1.62 13.27 3.59
C PHE A 140 -1.77 14.13 2.31
N GLY A 141 -1.70 13.53 1.13
CA GLY A 141 -1.75 14.24 -0.15
C GLY A 141 -0.43 14.93 -0.46
N THR A 142 -0.40 16.25 -0.34
CA THR A 142 0.79 17.06 -0.62
C THR A 142 1.26 17.73 0.66
N THR A 143 2.47 17.37 1.11
CA THR A 143 3.08 17.94 2.31
C THR A 143 4.61 17.94 2.17
N THR A 144 5.25 19.00 2.61
CA THR A 144 6.71 19.09 2.71
C THR A 144 7.24 18.79 4.12
N GLU A 145 6.32 18.47 5.04
CA GLU A 145 6.64 18.15 6.43
C GLU A 145 6.73 16.63 6.59
N PRO A 146 7.69 16.12 7.37
CA PRO A 146 7.81 14.69 7.59
C PRO A 146 6.55 14.06 8.20
N ARG A 147 6.16 12.89 7.70
CA ARG A 147 5.02 12.14 8.22
C ARG A 147 5.45 10.76 8.69
N ASN A 148 4.88 10.33 9.81
CA ASN A 148 5.13 9.03 10.40
C ASN A 148 3.89 8.17 10.28
N TYR A 149 4.12 6.90 9.99
CA TYR A 149 3.09 5.91 9.77
C TYR A 149 3.45 4.61 10.47
N SER A 150 2.42 3.86 10.82
CA SER A 150 2.55 2.55 11.45
C SER A 150 1.48 1.59 10.96
N TYR A 151 1.82 0.31 10.82
CA TYR A 151 0.87 -0.77 10.58
C TYR A 151 1.28 -2.03 11.33
N THR A 152 0.31 -2.76 11.88
CA THR A 152 0.55 -4.03 12.56
C THR A 152 -0.11 -5.18 11.80
N ASP A 153 0.71 -6.11 11.32
CA ASP A 153 0.28 -7.37 10.73
C ASP A 153 0.15 -8.45 11.82
N ASN A 154 -1.10 -8.77 12.17
CA ASN A 154 -1.46 -9.79 13.15
C ASN A 154 -1.76 -11.16 12.51
N SER A 155 -1.58 -11.29 11.19
CA SER A 155 -1.92 -12.49 10.42
C SER A 155 -0.71 -13.35 10.07
N VAL A 156 0.43 -13.07 10.68
CA VAL A 156 1.68 -13.82 10.50
C VAL A 156 1.75 -15.00 11.46
N SER A 157 2.36 -16.08 10.99
CA SER A 157 2.78 -17.19 11.84
C SER A 157 4.28 -17.09 12.09
N ASN A 158 4.87 -18.11 12.70
CA ASN A 158 6.33 -18.24 12.66
C ASN A 158 6.81 -18.29 11.20
N GLY A 159 7.99 -17.74 10.96
CA GLY A 159 8.63 -17.75 9.65
C GLY A 159 9.23 -16.40 9.27
N THR A 160 9.83 -16.37 8.08
CA THR A 160 10.40 -15.18 7.47
C THR A 160 9.38 -14.55 6.54
N TYR A 161 9.16 -13.25 6.70
CA TYR A 161 8.29 -12.47 5.83
C TYR A 161 9.04 -11.29 5.22
N TYR A 162 8.62 -10.91 4.03
CA TYR A 162 9.14 -9.77 3.30
C TYR A 162 8.03 -8.75 3.14
N TYR A 163 8.36 -7.48 3.38
CA TYR A 163 7.41 -6.39 3.27
C TYR A 163 7.95 -5.31 2.33
N ARG A 164 7.03 -4.65 1.64
CA ARG A 164 7.29 -3.42 0.88
C ARG A 164 6.06 -2.55 0.91
N LEU A 165 6.27 -1.26 0.71
CA LEU A 165 5.19 -0.30 0.49
C LEU A 165 5.05 -0.08 -1.02
N LYS A 166 3.80 -0.03 -1.48
CA LYS A 166 3.47 0.55 -2.77
C LYS A 166 2.75 1.87 -2.50
N GLN A 167 3.48 2.96 -2.66
CA GLN A 167 2.95 4.30 -2.58
C GLN A 167 2.08 4.55 -3.81
N VAL A 168 0.90 5.13 -3.63
CA VAL A 168 -0.08 5.39 -4.69
C VAL A 168 -0.51 6.84 -4.66
N ASP A 169 -0.54 7.48 -5.82
CA ASP A 169 -1.00 8.85 -6.00
C ASP A 169 -2.50 8.92 -6.30
N PHE A 170 -3.12 10.09 -6.13
CA PHE A 170 -4.54 10.32 -6.49
C PHE A 170 -4.85 10.10 -7.98
N ASN A 171 -3.83 10.16 -8.84
CA ASN A 171 -3.93 9.92 -10.28
C ASN A 171 -3.71 8.44 -10.65
N GLY A 172 -3.42 7.57 -9.68
CA GLY A 172 -3.15 6.14 -9.88
C GLY A 172 -1.69 5.75 -10.19
N ALA A 173 -0.77 6.72 -10.31
CA ALA A 173 0.67 6.46 -10.35
C ALA A 173 1.12 5.81 -9.04
N PHE A 174 2.22 5.04 -9.10
CA PHE A 174 2.72 4.36 -7.91
C PHE A 174 4.24 4.18 -7.94
N ALA A 175 4.84 4.08 -6.76
CA ALA A 175 6.23 3.72 -6.54
C ALA A 175 6.34 2.65 -5.44
N TYR A 176 7.36 1.80 -5.53
CA TYR A 176 7.66 0.82 -4.48
C TYR A 176 8.80 1.30 -3.59
N SER A 177 8.71 1.02 -2.29
CA SER A 177 9.87 1.08 -1.40
C SER A 177 10.83 -0.07 -1.65
N ASP A 178 11.98 -0.02 -0.99
CA ASP A 178 12.80 -1.22 -0.77
C ASP A 178 12.03 -2.30 -0.03
N ILE A 179 12.47 -3.55 -0.23
CA ILE A 179 11.95 -4.72 0.47
C ILE A 179 12.72 -4.90 1.77
N ILE A 180 12.00 -4.98 2.88
CA ILE A 180 12.56 -5.37 4.18
C ILE A 180 12.21 -6.82 4.50
N GLN A 181 13.06 -7.48 5.28
CA GLN A 181 12.83 -8.81 5.81
C GLN A 181 12.53 -8.71 7.32
N VAL A 182 11.54 -9.46 7.78
CA VAL A 182 11.20 -9.58 9.20
C VAL A 182 11.03 -11.06 9.55
N ASP A 183 11.79 -11.52 10.54
CA ASP A 183 11.69 -12.88 11.05
C ASP A 183 10.77 -12.92 12.27
N VAL A 184 9.70 -13.71 12.18
CA VAL A 184 8.77 -13.96 13.28
C VAL A 184 9.19 -15.26 13.96
N ALA A 185 9.83 -15.11 15.13
CA ALA A 185 10.29 -16.26 15.91
C ALA A 185 9.11 -17.06 16.48
N ALA A 186 9.23 -18.39 16.42
CA ALA A 186 8.31 -19.28 17.11
C ALA A 186 8.44 -19.10 18.64
N PRO A 187 7.37 -19.32 19.42
CA PRO A 187 7.47 -19.45 20.86
C PRO A 187 8.48 -20.54 21.22
N THR A 188 9.27 -20.34 22.28
CA THR A 188 10.25 -21.34 22.73
C THR A 188 9.71 -22.24 23.83
N VAL A 189 8.55 -21.89 24.40
CA VAL A 189 7.92 -22.61 25.52
C VAL A 189 6.41 -22.76 25.32
N PHE A 190 5.87 -23.82 25.91
CA PHE A 190 4.43 -23.97 26.09
C PHE A 190 3.91 -22.98 27.13
N VAL A 191 2.83 -22.26 26.82
CA VAL A 191 2.20 -21.31 27.75
C VAL A 191 0.68 -21.39 27.63
N LEU A 192 -0.02 -21.39 28.77
CA LEU A 192 -1.44 -21.10 28.87
C LEU A 192 -1.63 -19.78 29.64
N ALA A 193 -2.10 -18.74 28.96
CA ALA A 193 -2.36 -17.44 29.57
C ALA A 193 -3.67 -17.45 30.38
N GLN A 194 -3.82 -16.45 31.24
CA GLN A 194 -5.10 -16.16 31.86
C GLN A 194 -6.06 -15.61 30.80
N ASN A 195 -7.31 -16.10 30.79
CA ASN A 195 -8.36 -15.59 29.91
C ASN A 195 -8.63 -14.09 30.17
N TYR A 196 -8.98 -13.34 29.12
CA TYR A 196 -9.32 -11.92 29.23
C TYR A 196 -10.58 -11.58 28.43
N PRO A 197 -11.56 -10.86 29.03
CA PRO A 197 -11.59 -10.44 30.44
C PRO A 197 -11.77 -11.62 31.41
N ASN A 198 -11.45 -11.42 32.70
CA ASN A 198 -11.78 -12.35 33.81
C ASN A 198 -11.99 -11.54 35.11
N PRO A 199 -13.21 -11.48 35.68
CA PRO A 199 -14.46 -12.13 35.26
C PRO A 199 -14.93 -11.72 33.84
N PHE A 200 -15.74 -12.56 33.19
CA PHE A 200 -16.22 -12.32 31.82
C PHE A 200 -17.74 -12.48 31.69
N ASN A 201 -18.32 -11.86 30.63
CA ASN A 201 -19.75 -11.90 30.32
C ASN A 201 -20.04 -11.73 28.81
N PRO A 202 -20.73 -12.67 28.16
CA PRO A 202 -20.64 -14.11 28.38
C PRO A 202 -19.41 -14.70 27.66
N SER A 203 -18.61 -13.87 26.97
CA SER A 203 -17.46 -14.32 26.18
C SER A 203 -16.11 -13.83 26.69
N THR A 204 -15.08 -14.65 26.51
CA THR A 204 -13.69 -14.33 26.85
C THR A 204 -12.74 -14.90 25.79
N ILE A 205 -11.48 -14.47 25.79
CA ILE A 205 -10.43 -15.01 24.92
C ILE A 205 -9.41 -15.75 25.80
N ILE A 206 -9.07 -16.97 25.41
CA ILE A 206 -8.01 -17.79 26.02
C ILE A 206 -6.83 -17.81 25.06
N ASN A 207 -5.69 -17.30 25.51
CA ASN A 207 -4.45 -17.27 24.72
C ASN A 207 -3.53 -18.41 25.15
N PHE A 208 -2.89 -19.09 24.21
CA PHE A 208 -1.82 -20.06 24.50
C PHE A 208 -0.75 -20.05 23.43
N SER A 209 0.44 -20.57 23.76
CA SER A 209 1.54 -20.76 22.81
C SER A 209 2.08 -22.18 22.88
N ILE A 210 2.50 -22.72 21.74
CA ILE A 210 3.20 -24.00 21.64
C ILE A 210 4.49 -23.81 20.83
N PRO A 211 5.60 -24.42 21.26
CA PRO A 211 6.90 -24.21 20.63
C PRO A 211 7.17 -25.11 19.44
N GLN A 212 6.36 -26.15 19.26
CA GLN A 212 6.53 -27.15 18.21
C GLN A 212 5.17 -27.68 17.77
N ASN A 213 5.15 -28.37 16.62
CA ASN A 213 3.95 -29.04 16.14
C ASN A 213 3.49 -30.10 17.15
N SER A 214 2.29 -29.92 17.71
CA SER A 214 1.79 -30.73 18.83
C SER A 214 0.29 -31.01 18.65
N PHE A 215 -0.18 -32.17 19.10
CA PHE A 215 -1.62 -32.42 19.23
C PHE A 215 -2.15 -31.69 20.47
N VAL A 216 -3.01 -30.68 20.27
CA VAL A 216 -3.49 -29.79 21.34
C VAL A 216 -4.93 -30.10 21.68
N THR A 217 -5.20 -30.29 22.97
CA THR A 217 -6.57 -30.28 23.50
C THR A 217 -6.75 -29.13 24.49
N LEU A 218 -7.74 -28.28 24.27
CA LEU A 218 -8.16 -27.23 25.22
C LEU A 218 -9.61 -27.50 25.62
N LYS A 219 -9.83 -27.80 26.90
CA LYS A 219 -11.14 -28.21 27.42
C LYS A 219 -11.55 -27.37 28.61
N VAL A 220 -12.84 -27.14 28.75
CA VAL A 220 -13.46 -26.41 29.87
C VAL A 220 -14.17 -27.40 30.79
N TYR A 221 -14.03 -27.19 32.09
CA TYR A 221 -14.58 -28.02 33.16
C TYR A 221 -15.34 -27.18 34.18
N ASP A 222 -16.36 -27.76 34.80
CA ASP A 222 -17.03 -27.18 35.98
C ASP A 222 -16.23 -27.44 37.27
N VAL A 223 -16.75 -26.96 38.41
CA VAL A 223 -16.11 -27.14 39.72
C VAL A 223 -16.08 -28.59 40.21
N LEU A 224 -16.90 -29.47 39.64
CA LEU A 224 -16.94 -30.91 39.95
C LEU A 224 -15.99 -31.71 39.05
N GLY A 225 -15.36 -31.07 38.06
CA GLY A 225 -14.47 -31.70 37.09
C GLY A 225 -15.18 -32.31 35.89
N ASN A 226 -16.48 -32.05 35.71
CA ASN A 226 -17.19 -32.49 34.51
C ASN A 226 -16.74 -31.66 33.31
N GLU A 227 -16.48 -32.32 32.18
CA GLU A 227 -16.19 -31.63 30.92
C GLU A 227 -17.45 -30.91 30.43
N VAL A 228 -17.34 -29.59 30.27
CA VAL A 228 -18.42 -28.72 29.80
C VAL A 228 -18.35 -28.57 28.29
N THR A 229 -17.16 -28.34 27.74
CA THR A 229 -16.94 -28.23 26.30
C THR A 229 -15.48 -28.43 25.95
N THR A 230 -15.22 -28.83 24.70
CA THR A 230 -13.89 -28.88 24.09
C THR A 230 -13.76 -27.72 23.11
N LEU A 231 -12.79 -26.83 23.32
CA LEU A 231 -12.55 -25.66 22.50
C LEU A 231 -11.53 -25.91 21.38
N VAL A 232 -10.57 -26.80 21.62
CA VAL A 232 -9.55 -27.23 20.64
C VAL A 232 -9.32 -28.72 20.81
N ASN A 233 -9.20 -29.46 19.70
CA ASN A 233 -8.88 -30.90 19.69
C ASN A 233 -8.27 -31.28 18.34
N GLU A 234 -7.09 -30.73 18.04
CA GLU A 234 -6.45 -30.90 16.74
C GLU A 234 -4.93 -30.68 16.83
N THR A 235 -4.21 -31.09 15.79
CA THR A 235 -2.79 -30.79 15.64
C THR A 235 -2.59 -29.31 15.28
N LYS A 236 -1.77 -28.61 16.06
CA LYS A 236 -1.40 -27.20 15.84
C LYS A 236 0.10 -27.10 15.61
N SER A 237 0.52 -26.24 14.67
CA SER A 237 1.91 -25.90 14.43
C SER A 237 2.51 -25.02 15.55
N ALA A 238 3.84 -24.85 15.58
CA ALA A 238 4.45 -23.92 16.53
C ALA A 238 3.84 -22.50 16.37
N GLY A 239 3.43 -21.86 17.46
CA GLY A 239 2.76 -20.57 17.32
C GLY A 239 1.98 -20.14 18.56
N LYS A 240 1.36 -18.97 18.44
CA LYS A 240 0.43 -18.44 19.42
C LYS A 240 -0.99 -18.51 18.87
N TYR A 241 -1.93 -18.76 19.77
CA TYR A 241 -3.32 -19.02 19.42
C TYR A 241 -4.25 -18.31 20.39
N ASP A 242 -5.30 -17.72 19.81
CA ASP A 242 -6.40 -17.09 20.54
C ASP A 242 -7.68 -17.89 20.29
N VAL A 243 -8.32 -18.33 21.37
CA VAL A 243 -9.55 -19.11 21.32
C VAL A 243 -10.64 -18.35 22.03
N ARG A 244 -11.69 -17.97 21.28
CA ARG A 244 -12.90 -17.37 21.83
C ARG A 244 -13.73 -18.44 22.52
N PHE A 245 -14.10 -18.20 23.76
CA PHE A 245 -15.05 -19.02 24.50
C PHE A 245 -16.32 -18.21 24.75
N ASP A 246 -17.46 -18.75 24.32
CA ASP A 246 -18.80 -18.20 24.58
C ASP A 246 -19.53 -19.09 25.58
N ALA A 247 -19.82 -18.54 26.75
CA ALA A 247 -20.48 -19.22 27.86
C ALA A 247 -21.94 -18.79 28.02
N SER A 248 -22.59 -18.28 26.97
CA SER A 248 -23.99 -17.84 26.98
C SER A 248 -24.96 -18.92 27.48
N GLY A 249 -24.68 -20.19 27.23
CA GLY A 249 -25.46 -21.34 27.75
C GLY A 249 -25.13 -21.81 29.17
N LEU A 250 -24.14 -21.22 29.85
CA LEU A 250 -23.67 -21.68 31.17
C LEU A 250 -24.17 -20.79 32.32
N SER A 251 -24.28 -21.36 33.52
CA SER A 251 -24.63 -20.62 34.74
C SER A 251 -23.48 -19.73 35.22
N ASN A 252 -23.79 -18.67 35.97
CA ASN A 252 -22.76 -17.89 36.67
C ASN A 252 -21.96 -18.79 37.63
N GLY A 253 -20.64 -18.62 37.68
CA GLY A 253 -19.81 -19.48 38.51
C GLY A 253 -18.35 -19.54 38.10
N VAL A 254 -17.64 -20.44 38.77
CA VAL A 254 -16.23 -20.72 38.53
C VAL A 254 -16.11 -21.89 37.56
N TYR A 255 -15.24 -21.72 36.57
CA TYR A 255 -14.89 -22.76 35.61
C TYR A 255 -13.38 -22.90 35.53
N PHE A 256 -12.93 -24.05 35.05
CA PHE A 256 -11.52 -24.32 34.80
C PHE A 256 -11.32 -24.64 33.33
N TYR A 257 -10.20 -24.22 32.76
CA TYR A 257 -9.81 -24.67 31.44
C TYR A 257 -8.42 -25.27 31.50
N THR A 258 -8.26 -26.40 30.84
CA THR A 258 -7.02 -27.19 30.82
C THR A 258 -6.58 -27.35 29.40
N ILE A 259 -5.32 -26.99 29.13
CA ILE A 259 -4.63 -27.34 27.89
C ILE A 259 -3.76 -28.57 28.12
N LYS A 260 -3.71 -29.46 27.13
CA LYS A 260 -2.72 -30.53 27.01
C LYS A 260 -2.10 -30.49 25.62
N ALA A 261 -0.78 -30.60 25.56
CA ALA A 261 -0.01 -30.69 24.33
C ALA A 261 1.30 -31.43 24.63
N ASP A 262 1.55 -32.57 23.98
CA ASP A 262 2.68 -33.44 24.27
C ASP A 262 2.83 -33.71 25.79
N ASN A 263 3.96 -33.30 26.39
CA ASN A 263 4.26 -33.43 27.82
C ASN A 263 3.82 -32.22 28.66
N PHE A 264 3.17 -31.22 28.06
CA PHE A 264 2.67 -30.04 28.74
C PHE A 264 1.20 -30.21 29.12
N THR A 265 0.89 -29.96 30.38
CA THR A 265 -0.49 -29.81 30.88
C THR A 265 -0.54 -28.59 31.79
N SER A 266 -1.50 -27.69 31.56
CA SER A 266 -1.70 -26.52 32.39
C SER A 266 -3.18 -26.23 32.55
N THR A 267 -3.60 -25.86 33.77
CA THR A 267 -4.98 -25.52 34.11
C THR A 267 -5.04 -24.12 34.67
N LYS A 268 -6.08 -23.37 34.31
CA LYS A 268 -6.36 -22.03 34.82
C LYS A 268 -7.84 -21.90 35.20
N LYS A 269 -8.11 -21.00 36.14
CA LYS A 269 -9.46 -20.70 36.66
C LYS A 269 -10.03 -19.48 35.95
N MET A 270 -11.31 -19.50 35.60
CA MET A 270 -12.06 -18.34 35.08
C MET A 270 -13.39 -18.19 35.82
N ILE A 271 -13.92 -16.97 35.83
CA ILE A 271 -15.17 -16.61 36.53
C ILE A 271 -16.15 -16.03 35.52
N LEU A 272 -17.28 -16.71 35.33
CA LEU A 272 -18.41 -16.21 34.52
C LEU A 272 -19.35 -15.41 35.43
N MET A 273 -19.65 -14.17 35.02
CA MET A 273 -20.53 -13.26 35.76
C MET A 273 -21.43 -12.49 34.79
N LYS A 274 -22.64 -13.03 34.55
CA LYS A 274 -23.70 -12.43 33.76
C LYS A 274 -24.54 -11.44 34.55
#